data_AF-A0A160TSL4-F1
#
_entry.id   AF-A0A160TSL4-F1
#
_cell.length_a   1.000
_cell.length_b   1.000
_cell.length_c   1.000
_cell.angle_alpha   90.00
_cell.angle_beta   90.00
_cell.angle_gamma   90.00
#
_symmetry.space_group_name_H-M   'P 1'
#
loop_
_entity.id
_entity.type
_entity.pdbx_description
1 polymer ?
#
loop_
_entity_poly.entity_id
_entity_poly.type
_entity_poly.pdbx_seq_one_letter_code
_entity_poly.pdbx_strand_id
1 'polypeptide(L)' 'MGLNYVSLIGLTEGPELMQRYGSAGQLPFTLVFDQTGVLRYRKTGELRAAELSDWLTGLL' A
#
# COMPACT_ATOMS: atom_id res chain seq x y z
N MET A 1 -8.29 -20.41 -2.77
CA MET A 1 -8.31 -19.44 -1.64
C MET A 1 -8.34 -18.05 -2.24
N GLY A 2 -9.36 -17.24 -1.93
CA GLY A 2 -9.56 -15.91 -2.51
C GLY A 2 -8.90 -14.80 -1.69
N LEU A 3 -9.23 -13.55 -2.01
CA LEU A 3 -8.86 -12.39 -1.19
C LEU A 3 -9.72 -12.39 0.09
N ASN A 4 -9.08 -12.35 1.25
CA ASN A 4 -9.72 -12.30 2.57
C ASN A 4 -9.70 -10.89 3.18
N TYR A 5 -9.53 -9.88 2.33
CA TYR A 5 -9.42 -8.47 2.69
C TYR A 5 -10.34 -7.63 1.81
N VAL A 6 -10.63 -6.41 2.26
CA VAL A 6 -11.46 -5.45 1.51
C VAL A 6 -10.73 -5.03 0.24
N SER A 7 -11.39 -5.21 -0.91
CA SER A 7 -10.93 -4.68 -2.19
C SER A 7 -11.80 -3.49 -2.58
N LEU A 8 -11.17 -2.34 -2.74
CA LEU A 8 -11.81 -1.12 -3.23
C LEU A 8 -11.58 -1.02 -4.74
N ILE A 9 -12.66 -0.94 -5.52
CA ILE A 9 -12.60 -0.76 -6.97
C ILE A 9 -13.07 0.66 -7.27
N GLY A 10 -12.11 1.56 -7.54
CA GLY A 10 -12.39 2.92 -8.01
C GLY A 10 -12.37 2.96 -9.54
N LEU A 11 -13.37 3.60 -10.15
CA LEU A 11 -13.45 3.72 -11.62
C LEU A 11 -12.45 4.71 -12.20
N THR A 12 -11.98 5.69 -11.42
CA THR A 12 -11.19 6.83 -11.93
C THR A 12 -10.01 7.26 -11.03
N GLU A 13 -9.94 6.77 -9.79
CA GLU A 13 -9.05 7.36 -8.76
C GLU A 13 -7.65 6.73 -8.69
N GLY A 14 -7.44 5.58 -9.33
CA GLY A 14 -6.16 4.85 -9.28
C GLY A 14 -4.94 5.71 -9.66
N PRO A 15 -4.94 6.36 -10.83
CA PRO A 15 -3.83 7.22 -11.26
C PRO A 15 -3.58 8.42 -10.34
N GLU A 16 -4.63 9.05 -9.82
CA GLU A 16 -4.51 10.20 -8.91
C GLU A 16 -3.87 9.80 -7.58
N LEU A 17 -4.27 8.65 -7.03
CA LEU A 17 -3.65 8.08 -5.83
C LEU A 17 -2.18 7.74 -6.09
N MET A 18 -1.85 7.14 -7.23
CA MET A 18 -0.47 6.83 -7.59
C MET A 18 0.40 8.11 -7.66
N GLN A 19 -0.09 9.17 -8.30
CA GLN A 19 0.62 10.45 -8.35
C GLN A 19 0.79 11.08 -6.97
N ARG A 20 -0.29 11.12 -6.17
CA ARG A 20 -0.29 11.71 -4.82
C ARG A 20 0.78 11.07 -3.92
N TYR A 21 0.99 9.77 -4.06
CA TYR A 21 1.93 9.02 -3.21
C TYR A 21 3.29 8.73 -3.88
N GLY A 22 3.54 9.32 -5.04
CA GLY A 22 4.85 9.31 -5.70
C GLY A 22 5.18 8.01 -6.46
N SER A 23 4.17 7.27 -6.91
CA SER A 23 4.38 6.18 -7.87
C SER A 23 4.36 6.71 -9.31
N ALA A 24 5.41 6.39 -10.08
CA ALA A 24 5.54 6.73 -11.50
C ALA A 24 4.71 5.80 -12.41
N GLY A 25 3.56 5.29 -11.95
CA GLY A 25 2.73 4.34 -12.70
C GLY A 25 3.20 2.87 -12.60
N GLN A 26 4.22 2.59 -11.79
CA GLN A 26 4.73 1.24 -11.60
C GLN A 26 3.88 0.46 -10.60
N LEU A 27 3.58 -0.79 -10.94
CA LEU A 27 2.77 -1.72 -10.16
C LEU A 27 3.54 -3.03 -9.89
N PRO A 28 3.23 -3.75 -8.79
CA PRO A 28 2.34 -3.33 -7.71
C PRO A 28 2.94 -2.19 -6.89
N PHE A 29 2.09 -1.40 -6.23
CA PHE A 29 2.48 -0.29 -5.37
C PHE A 29 1.76 -0.40 -4.03
N THR A 30 2.54 -0.43 -2.94
CA THR A 30 2.06 -0.62 -1.58
C THR A 30 2.34 0.61 -0.75
N LEU A 31 1.34 1.05 0.02
CA LEU A 31 1.44 2.13 0.99
C LEU A 31 1.00 1.60 2.36
N VAL A 32 1.71 1.96 3.41
CA VAL A 32 1.34 1.61 4.79
C VAL A 32 1.30 2.87 5.63
N PHE A 33 0.16 3.08 6.27
CA PHE A 33 -0.12 4.21 7.15
C PHE A 33 -0.17 3.73 8.60
N ASP A 34 0.21 4.59 9.55
CA ASP A 34 -0.01 4.31 10.98
C ASP A 34 -1.46 4.61 11.40
N GLN A 35 -1.76 4.35 12.68
CA GLN A 35 -3.08 4.55 13.27
C GLN A 35 -3.56 6.02 13.26
N THR A 36 -2.64 6.98 13.08
CA THR A 36 -2.96 8.41 12.96
C THR A 36 -3.22 8.84 11.51
N GLY A 37 -3.08 7.92 10.56
CA GLY A 37 -3.22 8.17 9.13
C GLY A 37 -1.97 8.74 8.46
N VAL A 38 -0.83 8.73 9.15
CA VAL A 38 0.45 9.21 8.58
C VAL A 38 1.08 8.10 7.75
N LEU A 39 1.54 8.41 6.54
CA LEU A 39 2.27 7.48 5.69
C LEU A 39 3.62 7.13 6.30
N ARG A 40 3.88 5.84 6.54
CA ARG A 40 5.12 5.34 7.16
C ARG A 40 6.01 4.59 6.19
N TYR A 41 5.41 3.75 5.36
CA TYR A 41 6.14 2.96 4.37
C TYR A 41 5.50 3.09 2.99
N ARG A 42 6.35 3.08 1.97
CA ARG A 42 5.95 3.00 0.56
C ARG A 42 6.87 2.03 -0.16
N LYS A 43 6.32 1.21 -1.06
CA LYS A 43 7.09 0.28 -1.88
C LYS A 43 6.49 0.10 -3.25
N THR A 44 7.35 0.15 -4.25
CA THR A 44 7.06 -0.26 -5.63
C THR A 44 7.65 -1.65 -5.86
N GLY A 45 6.92 -2.52 -6.56
CA GLY A 45 7.28 -3.91 -6.77
C GLY A 45 6.68 -4.85 -5.72
N GLU A 46 6.97 -6.14 -5.89
CA GLU A 46 6.38 -7.21 -5.08
C GLU A 46 6.61 -7.00 -3.57
N LEU A 47 5.54 -7.02 -2.79
CA LEU A 47 5.58 -7.01 -1.33
C LEU A 47 5.66 -8.44 -0.79
N ARG A 48 6.68 -8.77 -0.01
CA ARG A 48 6.77 -10.07 0.66
C ARG A 48 6.17 -10.00 2.05
N ALA A 49 5.62 -11.13 2.51
CA ALA A 49 4.99 -11.24 3.82
C ALA A 49 5.94 -10.88 4.98
N ALA A 50 7.21 -11.29 4.91
CA ALA A 50 8.20 -10.96 5.94
C ALA A 50 8.41 -9.43 6.08
N GLU A 51 8.51 -8.73 4.94
CA GLU A 51 8.67 -7.26 4.95
C GLU A 51 7.45 -6.57 5.54
N LEU A 52 6.24 -7.07 5.24
CA LEU A 52 5.01 -6.54 5.82
C LEU A 52 4.97 -6.77 7.34
N SER A 53 5.33 -7.96 7.82
CA SER A 53 5.40 -8.27 9.24
C SER A 53 6.38 -7.36 9.99
N ASP A 54 7.55 -7.11 9.40
CA ASP A 54 8.56 -6.21 9.98
C ASP A 54 8.04 -4.78 10.09
N TRP A 55 7.37 -4.27 9.05
CA TRP A 55 6.76 -2.94 9.06
C TRP A 55 5.66 -2.82 10.11
N LEU A 56 4.77 -3.82 10.19
CA LEU A 56 3.66 -3.79 11.14
C LEU A 56 4.13 -3.87 12.59
N THR A 57 5.23 -4.56 12.87
CA THR A 57 5.83 -4.62 14.21
C THR A 57 6.32 -3.24 14.69
N GLY A 58 6.73 -2.37 13.77
CA GLY A 58 7.15 -0.99 14.09
C GLY A 58 6.01 0.02 14.23
N LEU A 59 4.76 -0.38 13.97
CA LEU A 59 3.57 0.50 13.95
C LEU A 59 2.54 0.20 15.04
N LEU A 60 2.73 -0.91 15.75
CA LEU A 60 1.96 -1.36 16.91
C LEU A 60 2.73 -1.02 18.19
#